data_AF-A0A8D8T365-F1
#
_entry.id   AF-A0A8D8T365-F1
#
_cell.length_a   1.000
_cell.length_b   1.000
_cell.length_c   1.000
_cell.angle_alpha   90.00
_cell.angle_beta   90.00
_cell.angle_gamma   90.00
#
_symmetry.space_group_name_H-M   'P 1'
#
loop_
_entity.id
_entity.type
_entity.pdbx_description
1 polymer ?
#
loop_
_entity_poly.entity_id
_entity_poly.type
_entity_poly.pdbx_seq_one_letter_code
_entity_poly.pdbx_strand_id
1 'polypeptide(L)'
;MRTMFDYELEQHKTDEECEMLLGLLEAMFQHFQNRMTVPVYRNVFVYYLAGLRQKENEEMRVLMEFVREVIDLKKANMESDDTEDQSGKPFVERMLLNPEVSMDELILQGATIITAGIDTTKSQNILLLLMLALHPDVQNNVGINTTKSQN
;
A
#
# COMPACT_ATOMS: atom_id res chain seq x y z
N MET A 1 -2.34 3.47 6.87
CA MET A 1 -1.82 4.49 5.94
C MET A 1 -1.72 5.89 6.55
N ARG A 2 -2.67 6.32 7.39
CA ARG A 2 -2.61 7.63 8.08
C ARG A 2 -1.29 7.88 8.83
N THR A 3 -0.74 6.89 9.52
CA THR A 3 0.53 7.03 10.27
C THR A 3 1.79 7.15 9.40
N MET A 4 1.74 6.78 8.11
CA MET A 4 2.90 6.78 7.23
C MET A 4 3.10 8.13 6.54
N PHE A 5 2.01 8.73 6.05
CA PHE A 5 2.03 9.99 5.31
C PHE A 5 1.43 11.16 6.10
N ASP A 6 0.76 10.89 7.22
CA ASP A 6 -0.13 11.84 7.90
C ASP A 6 -1.02 12.57 6.90
N TYR A 7 -1.63 11.76 6.03
CA TYR A 7 -2.39 12.18 4.87
C TYR A 7 -3.66 11.32 4.79
N GLU A 8 -4.81 11.98 4.72
CA GLU A 8 -6.09 11.34 4.41
C GLU A 8 -6.20 11.20 2.90
N LEU A 9 -5.88 10.01 2.37
CA LEU A 9 -6.11 9.66 0.97
C LEU A 9 -7.58 9.89 0.53
N GLU A 10 -8.52 9.89 1.49
CA GLU A 10 -9.95 10.09 1.26
C GLU A 10 -10.37 11.54 0.97
N GLN A 11 -9.58 12.56 1.33
CA GLN A 11 -10.02 13.96 1.17
C GLN A 11 -9.69 14.60 -0.19
N HIS A 12 -8.82 13.98 -1.00
CA HIS A 12 -8.33 14.63 -2.22
C HIS A 12 -8.33 13.73 -3.46
N LYS A 13 -8.75 12.46 -3.34
CA LYS A 13 -8.68 11.48 -4.41
C LYS A 13 -10.04 10.85 -4.68
N THR A 14 -10.41 10.77 -5.95
CA THR A 14 -11.74 10.24 -6.36
C THR A 14 -11.75 8.72 -6.17
N ASP A 15 -12.86 8.13 -5.74
CA ASP A 15 -12.99 6.67 -5.53
C ASP A 15 -12.45 5.84 -6.73
N GLU A 16 -12.61 6.38 -7.94
CA GLU A 16 -12.12 5.80 -9.20
C GLU A 16 -10.59 5.63 -9.25
N GLU A 17 -9.83 6.57 -8.71
CA GLU A 17 -8.36 6.51 -8.72
C GLU A 17 -7.84 5.52 -7.67
N CYS A 18 -8.55 5.37 -6.55
CA CYS A 18 -8.26 4.35 -5.55
C CYS A 18 -8.52 2.94 -6.10
N GLU A 19 -9.66 2.74 -6.79
CA GLU A 19 -9.97 1.48 -7.47
C GLU A 19 -8.95 1.15 -8.57
N MET A 20 -8.52 2.14 -9.35
CA MET A 20 -7.45 1.96 -10.34
C MET A 20 -6.14 1.50 -9.70
N LEU A 21 -5.74 2.12 -8.57
CA LEU A 21 -4.53 1.72 -7.83
C LEU A 21 -4.67 0.32 -7.22
N LEU A 22 -5.85 -0.05 -6.72
CA LEU A 22 -6.10 -1.39 -6.20
C LEU A 22 -5.98 -2.44 -7.31
N GLY A 23 -6.58 -2.20 -8.48
CA GLY A 23 -6.45 -3.09 -9.64
C GLY A 23 -5.01 -3.22 -10.13
N LEU A 24 -4.23 -2.13 -10.09
CA LEU A 24 -2.81 -2.13 -10.41
C LEU A 24 -2.00 -3.02 -9.46
N LEU A 25 -2.23 -2.89 -8.15
CA LEU A 25 -1.55 -3.70 -7.14
C LEU A 25 -1.90 -5.18 -7.26
N GLU A 26 -3.16 -5.50 -7.52
CA GLU A 26 -3.59 -6.89 -7.76
C GLU A 26 -2.92 -7.49 -9.00
N ALA A 27 -2.79 -6.73 -10.10
CA ALA A 27 -2.08 -7.15 -11.29
C ALA A 27 -0.59 -7.42 -11.01
N MET A 28 0.08 -6.51 -10.29
CA MET A 28 1.48 -6.68 -9.89
C MET A 28 1.68 -7.94 -9.05
N PHE A 29 0.79 -8.18 -8.08
CA PHE A 29 0.85 -9.37 -7.23
C PHE A 29 0.62 -10.66 -8.03
N GLN A 30 -0.30 -10.66 -8.98
CA GLN A 30 -0.53 -11.78 -9.90
C GLN A 30 0.72 -12.09 -10.73
N HIS A 31 1.40 -11.09 -11.29
CA HIS A 31 2.65 -11.32 -12.03
C HIS A 31 3.75 -11.89 -11.13
N PHE A 32 3.88 -11.37 -9.92
CA PHE A 32 4.82 -11.90 -8.92
C PHE A 32 4.53 -13.37 -8.59
N GLN A 33 3.27 -13.70 -8.30
CA GLN A 33 2.85 -15.09 -8.04
C GLN A 33 3.09 -16.00 -9.24
N ASN A 34 2.77 -15.55 -10.44
CA ASN A 34 2.98 -16.31 -11.68
C ASN A 34 4.46 -16.62 -11.90
N ARG A 35 5.34 -15.67 -11.62
CA ARG A 35 6.80 -15.88 -11.71
C ARG A 35 7.32 -16.87 -10.67
N MET A 36 6.74 -16.88 -9.47
CA MET A 36 7.12 -17.79 -8.39
C MET A 36 6.64 -19.23 -8.64
N THR A 37 5.39 -19.37 -9.11
CA THR A 37 4.66 -20.64 -9.19
C THR A 37 4.78 -21.34 -10.54
N VAL A 38 4.86 -20.61 -11.66
CA VAL A 38 4.95 -21.19 -13.00
C VAL A 38 6.42 -21.37 -13.40
N PRO A 39 6.92 -22.62 -13.55
CA PRO A 39 8.34 -22.87 -13.85
C PRO A 39 8.81 -22.27 -15.17
N VAL A 40 7.90 -22.15 -16.15
CA VAL A 40 8.19 -21.59 -17.48
C VAL A 40 8.50 -20.09 -17.40
N TYR A 41 7.80 -19.36 -16.53
CA TYR A 41 8.02 -17.91 -16.33
C TYR A 41 9.26 -17.60 -15.48
N ARG A 42 9.92 -18.61 -14.89
CA ARG A 42 11.26 -18.43 -14.30
C ARG A 42 12.33 -18.20 -15.36
N ASN A 43 12.12 -18.68 -16.58
CA ASN A 43 13.03 -18.43 -17.67
C ASN A 43 12.85 -16.99 -18.19
N VAL A 44 13.89 -16.17 -18.01
CA VAL A 44 13.89 -14.74 -18.37
C VAL A 44 13.60 -14.51 -19.85
N PHE A 45 14.00 -15.43 -20.74
CA PHE A 45 13.77 -15.31 -22.18
C PHE A 45 12.30 -15.52 -22.53
N VAL A 46 11.65 -16.53 -21.94
CA VAL A 46 10.21 -16.77 -22.16
C VAL A 46 9.38 -15.64 -21.56
N TYR A 47 9.77 -15.16 -20.39
CA TYR A 47 9.14 -14.02 -19.72
C TYR A 47 9.26 -12.73 -20.54
N TYR A 48 10.41 -12.52 -21.19
CA TYR A 48 10.64 -11.40 -22.10
C TYR A 48 9.82 -11.52 -23.39
N LEU A 49 9.84 -12.69 -24.07
CA LEU A 49 9.09 -12.91 -25.30
C LEU A 49 7.57 -12.80 -25.11
N ALA A 50 7.06 -13.22 -23.95
CA ALA A 50 5.65 -13.09 -23.61
C ALA A 50 5.21 -11.62 -23.36
N GLY A 51 6.14 -10.66 -23.39
CA GLY A 51 5.87 -9.24 -23.12
C GLY A 51 5.51 -8.96 -21.65
N LEU A 52 5.59 -9.96 -20.77
CA LEU A 52 5.20 -9.84 -19.36
C LEU A 52 6.11 -8.87 -18.61
N ARG A 53 7.40 -8.84 -18.94
CA ARG A 53 8.36 -7.89 -18.37
C ARG A 53 8.03 -6.43 -18.69
N GLN A 54 7.47 -6.16 -19.87
CA GLN A 54 7.09 -4.79 -20.24
C GLN A 54 5.84 -4.36 -19.46
N LYS A 55 4.87 -5.25 -19.29
CA LYS A 55 3.67 -5.00 -18.48
C LYS A 55 4.02 -4.74 -17.02
N GLU A 56 4.84 -5.60 -16.41
CA GLU A 56 5.32 -5.43 -15.02
C GLU A 56 6.03 -4.08 -14.83
N ASN A 57 6.88 -3.68 -15.78
CA ASN A 57 7.58 -2.40 -15.71
C ASN A 57 6.63 -1.20 -15.83
N GLU A 58 5.61 -1.28 -16.69
CA GLU A 58 4.63 -0.20 -16.83
C GLU A 58 3.77 -0.08 -15.57
N GLU A 59 3.36 -1.21 -15.00
CA GLU A 59 2.58 -1.21 -13.77
C GLU A 59 3.40 -0.63 -12.60
N MET A 60 4.66 -1.03 -12.47
CA MET A 60 5.58 -0.46 -11.49
C MET A 60 5.80 1.04 -11.71
N ARG A 61 5.86 1.50 -12.96
CA ARG A 61 6.05 2.92 -13.30
C ARG A 61 4.91 3.78 -12.76
N VAL A 62 3.67 3.35 -12.97
CA VAL A 62 2.47 4.06 -12.47
C VAL A 62 2.47 4.12 -10.94
N LEU A 63 2.83 3.03 -10.26
CA LEU A 63 2.93 3.03 -8.79
C LEU A 63 4.02 4.00 -8.29
N MET A 64 5.20 3.99 -8.90
CA MET A 64 6.29 4.90 -8.50
C MET A 64 5.95 6.37 -8.74
N GLU A 65 5.23 6.66 -9.83
CA GLU A 65 4.76 8.02 -10.14
C GLU A 65 3.74 8.50 -9.10
N PHE A 66 2.80 7.64 -8.71
CA PHE A 66 1.86 7.94 -7.63
C PHE A 66 2.56 8.23 -6.30
N VAL A 67 3.55 7.42 -5.92
CA VAL A 67 4.28 7.64 -4.67
C VAL A 67 5.10 8.92 -4.72
N ARG A 68 5.72 9.21 -5.87
CA ARG A 68 6.45 10.47 -6.09
C ARG A 68 5.53 11.67 -5.91
N GLU A 69 4.34 11.66 -6.50
CA GLU A 69 3.34 12.72 -6.34
C GLU A 69 2.99 12.97 -4.86
N VAL A 70 2.74 11.90 -4.10
CA VAL A 70 2.42 11.99 -2.66
C VAL A 70 3.59 12.59 -1.88
N ILE A 71 4.84 12.20 -2.18
CA ILE A 71 6.02 12.73 -1.50
C ILE A 71 6.25 14.20 -1.87
N ASP A 72 6.10 14.57 -3.15
CA ASP A 72 6.29 15.95 -3.61
C ASP A 72 5.26 16.90 -2.98
N LEU A 73 4.01 16.46 -2.87
CA LEU A 73 2.97 17.18 -2.12
C LEU A 73 3.32 17.32 -0.64
N LYS A 74 3.82 16.25 -0.01
CA LYS A 74 4.23 16.28 1.40
C LYS A 74 5.40 17.24 1.61
N LYS A 75 6.37 17.24 0.70
CA LYS A 75 7.53 18.14 0.71
C LYS A 75 7.12 19.61 0.54
N ALA A 76 6.13 19.90 -0.31
CA ALA A 76 5.61 21.25 -0.49
C ALA A 76 4.88 21.77 0.77
N ASN A 77 4.25 20.88 1.53
CA ASN A 77 3.53 21.19 2.77
C ASN A 77 4.40 21.13 4.03
N MET A 78 5.69 20.83 3.90
CA MET A 78 6.62 20.91 5.03
C MET A 78 6.88 22.38 5.35
N GLU A 79 6.39 22.84 6.49
CA GLU A 79 6.94 24.03 7.13
C GLU A 79 8.36 23.69 7.60
N SER A 80 9.32 24.59 7.34
CA SER A 80 10.70 24.45 7.80
C SER A 80 10.76 24.62 9.32
N ASP A 81 10.32 23.62 10.07
CA ASP A 81 10.47 23.60 11.52
C ASP A 81 11.77 22.84 11.86
N ASP A 82 12.82 23.63 12.09
CA ASP A 82 14.15 23.24 12.53
C ASP A 82 14.17 22.76 14.00
N THR A 83 13.17 21.98 14.43
CA THR A 83 13.13 21.42 15.78
C THR A 83 13.65 19.98 15.76
N GLU A 84 14.72 19.75 16.52
CA GLU A 84 15.55 18.52 16.60
C GLU A 84 14.81 17.24 17.04
N ASP A 85 13.49 17.27 17.24
CA ASP A 85 12.73 16.08 17.68
C ASP A 85 12.16 15.30 16.49
N GLN A 86 12.91 14.30 16.05
CA GLN A 86 12.49 13.36 15.00
C GLN A 86 11.48 12.30 15.51
N SER A 87 11.21 12.21 16.82
CA SER A 87 10.47 11.09 17.41
C SER A 87 8.97 11.13 17.14
N GLY A 88 8.40 12.31 16.84
CA GLY A 88 6.98 12.51 16.52
C GLY A 88 6.64 12.59 15.03
N LYS A 89 7.64 12.70 14.15
CA LYS A 89 7.42 12.98 12.72
C LYS A 89 6.95 11.73 11.93
N PRO A 90 6.10 11.85 10.90
CA PRO A 90 5.69 10.75 10.02
C PRO A 90 6.89 10.12 9.29
N PHE A 91 6.75 8.86 8.86
CA PHE A 91 7.83 8.09 8.23
C PHE A 91 8.51 8.82 7.05
N VAL A 92 7.70 9.36 6.12
CA VAL A 92 8.22 10.06 4.94
C VAL A 92 9.01 11.32 5.31
N GLU A 93 8.56 12.04 6.34
CA GLU A 93 9.27 13.22 6.82
C GLU A 93 10.62 12.86 7.43
N ARG A 94 10.70 11.78 8.22
CA ARG A 94 11.99 11.31 8.75
C ARG A 94 12.96 10.92 7.65
N MET A 95 12.47 10.31 6.58
CA MET A 95 13.32 9.94 5.45
C MET A 95 13.75 11.16 4.62
N LEU A 96 12.88 12.16 4.44
CA LEU A 96 13.22 13.42 3.76
C LEU A 96 14.29 14.22 4.51
N LEU A 97 14.30 14.15 5.85
CA LEU A 97 15.30 14.82 6.69
C LEU A 97 16.63 14.04 6.77
N ASN A 98 16.67 12.79 6.29
CA ASN A 98 17.89 11.98 6.31
C ASN A 98 18.75 12.25 5.06
N PRO A 99 19.99 12.78 5.21
CA PRO A 99 20.84 13.11 4.08
C PRO A 99 21.40 11.88 3.34
N GLU A 100 21.34 10.70 3.94
CA GLU A 100 21.83 9.44 3.35
C GLU A 100 20.82 8.78 2.40
N VAL A 101 19.54 9.17 2.46
CA VAL A 101 18.47 8.54 1.69
C VAL A 101 18.24 9.32 0.39
N SER A 102 18.43 8.65 -0.74
CA SER A 102 18.11 9.24 -2.04
C SER A 102 16.59 9.34 -2.26
N MET A 103 16.15 10.30 -3.07
CA MET A 103 14.73 10.44 -3.41
C MET A 103 14.16 9.18 -4.08
N ASP A 104 14.95 8.52 -4.94
CA ASP A 104 14.53 7.27 -5.60
C ASP A 104 14.38 6.12 -4.60
N GLU A 105 15.24 6.07 -3.57
CA GLU A 105 15.13 5.10 -2.48
C GLU A 105 13.89 5.37 -1.61
N LEU A 106 13.61 6.63 -1.30
CA LEU A 106 12.40 7.02 -0.57
C LEU A 106 11.13 6.61 -1.34
N ILE A 107 11.08 6.85 -2.65
CA ILE A 107 9.96 6.45 -3.50
C ILE A 107 9.81 4.92 -3.49
N LEU A 108 10.90 4.18 -3.65
CA LEU A 108 10.90 2.72 -3.63
C LEU A 108 10.40 2.15 -2.29
N GLN A 109 10.88 2.69 -1.17
CA GLN A 109 10.42 2.29 0.16
C GLN A 109 8.95 2.66 0.38
N GLY A 110 8.54 3.84 -0.08
CA GLY A 110 7.15 4.29 -0.08
C GLY A 110 6.22 3.30 -0.80
N ALA A 111 6.56 2.93 -2.04
CA ALA A 111 5.83 1.95 -2.84
C ALA A 111 5.75 0.58 -2.18
N THR A 112 6.85 0.14 -1.56
CA THR A 112 6.93 -1.14 -0.85
C THR A 112 5.95 -1.19 0.33
N ILE A 113 5.93 -0.13 1.16
CA ILE A 113 5.07 -0.10 2.35
C ILE A 113 3.59 0.03 1.97
N ILE A 114 3.26 0.83 0.93
CA ILE A 114 1.87 0.93 0.43
C ILE A 114 1.39 -0.43 -0.07
N THR A 115 2.19 -1.09 -0.91
CA THR A 115 1.84 -2.41 -1.49
C THR A 115 1.64 -3.44 -0.39
N ALA A 116 2.59 -3.55 0.55
CA ALA A 116 2.50 -4.49 1.66
C ALA A 116 1.30 -4.19 2.57
N GLY A 117 1.07 -2.91 2.86
CA GLY A 117 0.00 -2.47 3.77
C GLY A 117 -1.39 -2.72 3.21
N ILE A 118 -1.60 -2.50 1.91
CA ILE A 118 -2.92 -2.66 1.29
C ILE A 118 -3.31 -4.14 1.18
N ASP A 119 -2.47 -4.96 0.54
CA ASP A 119 -2.83 -6.34 0.20
C ASP A 119 -2.99 -7.22 1.45
N THR A 120 -2.04 -7.12 2.39
CA THR A 120 -2.05 -7.95 3.60
C THR A 120 -3.17 -7.55 4.56
N THR A 121 -3.39 -6.25 4.77
CA THR A 121 -4.44 -5.77 5.68
C THR A 121 -5.83 -6.03 5.12
N LYS A 122 -6.05 -5.84 3.80
CA LYS A 122 -7.33 -6.19 3.14
C LYS A 122 -7.67 -7.66 3.36
N SER A 123 -6.73 -8.55 3.06
CA SER A 123 -6.90 -9.99 3.20
C SER A 123 -7.13 -10.41 4.66
N GLN A 124 -6.36 -9.84 5.60
CA GLN A 124 -6.52 -10.11 7.03
C GLN A 124 -7.87 -9.64 7.56
N ASN A 125 -8.32 -8.44 7.18
CA ASN A 125 -9.61 -7.91 7.62
C ASN A 125 -10.77 -8.76 7.10
N ILE A 126 -10.73 -9.18 5.83
CA ILE A 126 -11.75 -10.09 5.26
C ILE A 126 -11.81 -11.40 6.05
N LEU A 127 -10.65 -12.01 6.33
CA LEU A 127 -10.60 -13.24 7.11
C LEU A 127 -11.10 -13.04 8.54
N LEU A 128 -10.73 -11.94 9.19
CA LEU A 128 -11.17 -11.61 10.54
C LEU A 128 -12.69 -11.44 10.59
N LEU A 129 -13.28 -10.71 9.64
CA LEU A 129 -14.74 -10.57 9.54
C LEU A 129 -15.45 -11.90 9.29
N LEU A 130 -14.88 -12.75 8.44
CA LEU A 130 -15.40 -14.09 8.20
C LEU A 130 -15.38 -14.95 9.47
N MET A 131 -14.26 -14.93 10.19
CA MET A 131 -14.12 -15.68 11.44
C MET A 131 -15.08 -15.17 12.52
N LEU A 132 -15.30 -13.85 12.61
CA LEU A 132 -16.30 -13.29 13.52
C LEU A 132 -17.72 -13.75 13.15
N ALA A 133 -18.06 -13.73 11.85
CA ALA A 133 -19.37 -14.18 11.38
C ALA A 133 -19.63 -15.68 11.64
N LEU A 134 -18.57 -16.51 11.61
CA LEU A 134 -18.66 -17.96 11.87
C LEU A 134 -18.62 -18.29 13.37
N HIS A 135 -18.13 -17.38 14.23
CA HIS A 135 -17.98 -17.58 15.67
C HIS A 135 -18.69 -16.47 16.47
N PRO A 136 -20.04 -16.54 16.58
CA PRO A 136 -20.84 -15.51 17.27
C PRO A 136 -20.46 -15.32 18.74
N ASP A 137 -19.98 -16.38 19.40
CA ASP A 137 -19.47 -16.35 20.77
C ASP A 137 -18.26 -15.43 20.92
N VAL A 138 -17.32 -15.46 19.96
CA VAL A 138 -16.17 -14.55 19.91
C VAL A 138 -16.61 -13.15 19.50
N GLN A 139 -17.51 -13.02 18.53
CA GLN A 139 -18.06 -11.74 18.08
C GLN A 139 -18.75 -10.95 19.22
N ASN A 140 -19.50 -11.65 20.09
CA ASN A 140 -20.15 -11.05 21.25
C ASN A 140 -19.13 -10.55 22.29
N ASN A 141 -17.99 -11.24 22.44
CA ASN A 141 -16.93 -10.86 23.38
C ASN A 141 -16.18 -9.60 22.93
N VAL A 142 -16.04 -9.36 21.62
CA VAL A 142 -15.41 -8.14 21.07
C VAL A 142 -16.37 -6.97 20.89
N GLY A 143 -17.63 -7.10 21.34
CA GLY A 143 -18.59 -5.99 21.42
C GLY A 143 -19.20 -5.57 20.07
N ILE A 144 -19.00 -6.33 19.00
CA ILE A 144 -19.62 -6.09 17.69
C ILE A 144 -21.04 -6.67 17.70
N ASN A 145 -21.91 -6.09 18.54
CA ASN A 145 -23.31 -6.46 18.63
C ASN A 145 -24.10 -5.78 17.51
N THR A 146 -24.43 -6.50 16.44
CA THR A 146 -25.61 -6.17 15.64
C THR A 146 -26.83 -6.47 16.50
N THR A 147 -27.38 -5.43 17.14
CA THR A 147 -28.72 -5.40 17.74
C THR A 147 -29.13 -6.66 18.50
N LYS A 148 -29.05 -6.58 19.84
CA LYS A 148 -30.04 -7.28 20.66
C LYS A 148 -31.42 -6.82 20.20
N SER A 149 -32.09 -7.64 19.38
CA SER A 149 -33.53 -7.59 19.23
C SER A 149 -34.10 -7.96 20.60
N GLN A 150 -34.37 -6.94 21.40
CA GLN A 150 -35.23 -7.07 22.56
C GLN A 150 -36.66 -7.09 22.04
N ASN A 151 -37.25 -8.28 22.03
CA ASN A 151 -38.69 -8.49 22.24
C ASN A 151 -38.84 -9.32 23.52
#